data_AF-A0A8K0KMA1-F1
#
_entry.id   AF-A0A8K0KMA1-F1
#
_cell.length_a   1.000
_cell.length_b   1.000
_cell.length_c   1.000
_cell.angle_alpha   90.00
_cell.angle_beta   90.00
_cell.angle_gamma   90.00
#
_symmetry.space_group_name_H-M   'P 1'
#
loop_
_entity.id
_entity.type
_entity.pdbx_description
1 polymer ?
#
loop_
_entity_poly.entity_id
_entity_poly.type
_entity_poly.pdbx_seq_one_letter_code
_entity_poly.pdbx_strand_id
1 'polypeptide(L)'
;MTTSKIQVVKAQGTSLHGTNVSLPDAPFDLRRVKLLSSVNQVPSYIKGVVYWMSRDARVQDNWAMLFAQRLALKNRVALHVCYCLLPKFLDATIRHFRFLLSGLQEVESELKSLNIEFHLLRGAADEVLCDFVKKNYIGAVVTDFSPLRTPLSWVDSFKRNLSQDIPFWQVDAHNIVPLWAASDQLESAAYTIRGKIKGQLKEFLTPFPPVLKHPFSSSEKAELVDWELAESSLQVDRSVGEVAWAQPGTAAAHKMLQHFISNGLRLYGTMRNEPNVKAQSNLSPWIHFGHISVQRCALTIQELRSKYPESVDSWLEQAIIRRELADNFCYYNPNYDNFNGADGWARKTLDDH
;
A
#
# COMPACT_ATOMS: atom_id res chain seq x y z
N MET A 1 -24.44 6.83 19.15
CA MET A 1 -23.24 6.14 18.64
C MET A 1 -22.31 7.21 18.10
N THR A 2 -21.25 7.49 18.84
CA THR A 2 -20.39 8.66 18.70
C THR A 2 -19.48 8.51 17.49
N THR A 3 -19.73 9.31 16.45
CA THR A 3 -18.82 9.50 15.31
C THR A 3 -17.55 10.19 15.82
N SER A 4 -16.51 9.42 16.08
CA SER A 4 -15.16 9.91 16.35
C SER A 4 -14.64 10.66 15.13
N LYS A 5 -14.67 12.00 15.19
CA LYS A 5 -14.10 12.89 14.16
C LYS A 5 -12.58 12.67 14.08
N ILE A 6 -12.14 12.09 12.97
CA ILE A 6 -10.73 11.87 12.62
C ILE A 6 -10.09 13.21 12.26
N GLN A 7 -8.97 13.56 12.89
CA GLN A 7 -8.21 14.76 12.57
C GLN A 7 -7.20 14.49 11.44
N VAL A 8 -7.36 15.17 10.31
CA VAL A 8 -6.33 15.28 9.26
C VAL A 8 -5.25 16.24 9.75
N VAL A 9 -3.98 15.82 9.70
CA VAL A 9 -2.84 16.59 10.21
C VAL A 9 -2.68 17.89 9.42
N LYS A 10 -2.81 19.06 10.09
CA LYS A 10 -2.48 20.38 9.52
C LYS A 10 -0.98 20.66 9.69
N ALA A 11 -0.34 21.18 8.64
CA ALA A 11 1.09 21.49 8.62
C ALA A 11 1.42 22.71 9.51
N GLN A 12 2.43 22.58 10.38
CA GLN A 12 3.20 23.70 10.91
C GLN A 12 4.65 23.53 10.47
N GLY A 13 5.14 24.49 9.68
CA GLY A 13 6.51 24.49 9.16
C GLY A 13 7.48 25.03 10.21
N THR A 14 8.62 24.34 10.37
CA THR A 14 9.78 24.85 11.10
C THR A 14 11.04 24.43 10.35
N SER A 15 11.84 25.39 9.92
CA SER A 15 13.16 25.20 9.31
C SER A 15 14.18 24.77 10.37
N LEU A 16 15.19 24.00 9.96
CA LEU A 16 16.32 23.63 10.82
C LEU A 16 17.64 23.86 10.06
N HIS A 17 18.53 24.64 10.68
CA HIS A 17 19.93 24.80 10.28
C HIS A 17 20.81 23.74 10.97
N GLY A 18 21.80 23.22 10.24
CA GLY A 18 22.92 22.44 10.78
C GLY A 18 23.09 21.06 10.13
N THR A 19 24.09 20.96 9.24
CA THR A 19 24.53 19.79 8.41
C THR A 19 23.62 19.44 7.21
N ASN A 20 24.23 19.41 6.01
CA ASN A 20 23.63 19.22 4.68
C ASN A 20 22.96 17.85 4.48
N VAL A 21 21.84 17.62 5.14
CA VAL A 21 20.83 16.68 4.66
C VAL A 21 19.57 17.50 4.47
N SER A 22 19.42 18.12 3.29
CA SER A 22 18.13 18.69 2.92
C SER A 22 17.12 17.55 2.94
N LEU A 23 16.09 17.68 3.79
CA LEU A 23 14.87 16.89 3.57
C LEU A 23 14.49 17.10 2.11
N PRO A 24 14.12 16.06 1.34
CA PRO A 24 13.76 16.26 -0.04
C PRO A 24 12.69 17.37 -0.10
N ASP A 25 13.04 18.47 -0.77
CA ASP A 25 12.16 19.63 -1.02
C ASP A 25 10.90 19.23 -1.79
N ALA A 26 10.81 17.96 -2.20
CA ALA A 26 9.61 17.35 -2.76
C ALA A 26 8.43 17.53 -1.79
N PRO A 27 7.37 18.23 -2.21
CA PRO A 27 6.16 18.35 -1.41
C PRO A 27 5.57 16.95 -1.17
N PHE A 28 5.25 16.65 0.09
CA PHE A 28 4.50 15.46 0.46
C PHE A 28 3.11 15.88 0.91
N ASP A 29 2.08 15.27 0.32
CA ASP A 29 0.70 15.60 0.66
C ASP A 29 0.26 14.87 1.93
N LEU A 30 0.14 15.61 3.04
CA LEU A 30 -0.28 15.06 4.33
C LEU A 30 -1.73 14.56 4.34
N ARG A 31 -2.56 14.88 3.34
CA ARG A 31 -3.89 14.28 3.19
C ARG A 31 -3.82 12.77 2.93
N ARG A 32 -2.65 12.24 2.52
CA ARG A 32 -2.38 10.79 2.40
C ARG A 32 -2.22 10.09 3.75
N VAL A 33 -2.10 10.83 4.85
CA VAL A 33 -1.69 10.32 6.16
C VAL A 33 -2.80 10.49 7.18
N LYS A 34 -3.07 9.43 7.94
CA LYS A 34 -3.96 9.41 9.09
C LYS A 34 -3.16 9.11 10.34
N LEU A 35 -3.25 9.98 11.35
CA LEU A 35 -2.74 9.67 12.67
C LEU A 35 -3.71 8.72 13.37
N LEU A 36 -3.20 7.59 13.87
CA LEU A 36 -3.98 6.57 14.57
C LEU A 36 -3.82 6.65 16.09
N SER A 37 -2.66 7.03 16.60
CA SER A 37 -2.39 7.27 18.02
C SER A 37 -2.91 8.63 18.51
N SER A 38 -2.89 8.87 19.82
CA SER A 38 -3.18 10.17 20.43
C SER A 38 -2.01 11.15 20.34
N VAL A 39 -0.77 10.64 20.32
CA VAL A 39 0.45 11.43 20.20
C VAL A 39 0.92 11.52 18.76
N ASN A 40 1.52 12.64 18.37
CA ASN A 40 2.05 12.90 17.03
C ASN A 40 3.53 13.31 17.01
N GLN A 41 4.16 13.41 18.17
CA GLN A 41 5.57 13.76 18.31
C GLN A 41 6.39 12.50 18.50
N VAL A 42 7.48 12.40 17.75
CA VAL A 42 8.45 11.31 17.89
C VAL A 42 9.29 11.61 19.14
N PRO A 43 9.38 10.68 20.12
CA PRO A 43 10.19 10.91 21.31
C PRO A 43 11.67 11.10 20.98
N SER A 44 12.43 11.82 21.82
CA SER A 44 13.84 12.16 21.54
C SER A 44 14.84 11.03 21.82
N TYR A 45 14.47 10.02 22.62
CA TYR A 45 15.36 8.94 23.10
C TYR A 45 15.32 7.67 22.23
N ILE A 46 14.95 7.81 20.96
CA ILE A 46 14.60 6.68 20.09
C ILE A 46 15.78 6.23 19.23
N LYS A 47 15.78 4.98 18.77
CA LYS A 47 16.82 4.44 17.88
C LYS A 47 16.38 4.31 16.42
N GLY A 48 15.07 4.33 16.16
CA GLY A 48 14.57 4.17 14.80
C GLY A 48 13.09 4.47 14.61
N VAL A 49 12.71 4.53 13.34
CA VAL A 49 11.33 4.54 12.84
C VAL A 49 11.07 3.23 12.12
N VAL A 50 9.88 2.67 12.26
CA VAL A 50 9.46 1.47 11.54
C VAL A 50 8.39 1.80 10.50
N TYR A 51 8.57 1.32 9.28
CA TYR A 51 7.50 1.08 8.33
C TYR A 51 7.04 -0.38 8.46
N TRP A 52 5.85 -0.59 9.02
CA TRP A 52 5.13 -1.85 8.95
C TRP A 52 4.47 -1.97 7.58
N MET A 53 5.17 -2.62 6.67
CA MET A 53 4.70 -2.95 5.32
C MET A 53 3.68 -4.09 5.39
N SER A 54 2.56 -3.94 4.69
CA SER A 54 1.52 -4.98 4.61
C SER A 54 0.96 -5.13 3.19
N ARG A 55 0.20 -4.16 2.69
CA ARG A 55 -0.46 -4.20 1.37
C ARG A 55 0.47 -3.79 0.24
N ASP A 56 1.38 -2.85 0.48
CA ASP A 56 2.19 -2.23 -0.56
C ASP A 56 3.64 -2.76 -0.53
N ALA A 57 3.82 -4.00 -1.00
CA ALA A 57 5.10 -4.72 -0.98
C ALA A 57 6.07 -4.29 -2.11
N ARG A 58 6.50 -3.02 -2.03
CA ARG A 58 7.52 -2.40 -2.90
C ARG A 58 8.22 -1.27 -2.17
N VAL A 59 9.46 -0.97 -2.58
CA VAL A 59 10.25 0.14 -2.02
C VAL A 59 9.94 1.46 -2.73
N GLN A 60 10.08 1.48 -4.06
CA GLN A 60 9.79 2.68 -4.86
C GLN A 60 8.28 2.87 -5.07
N ASP A 61 7.90 4.12 -5.36
CA ASP A 61 6.50 4.51 -5.61
C ASP A 61 5.55 4.11 -4.47
N ASN A 62 6.05 4.22 -3.24
CA ASN A 62 5.34 3.84 -2.02
C ASN A 62 5.27 5.05 -1.07
N TRP A 63 4.09 5.65 -0.94
CA TRP A 63 3.90 6.82 -0.07
C TRP A 63 4.10 6.52 1.41
N ALA A 64 3.82 5.30 1.87
CA ALA A 64 4.07 4.88 3.25
C ALA A 64 5.57 4.79 3.55
N MET A 65 6.34 4.21 2.63
CA MET A 65 7.80 4.15 2.70
C MET A 65 8.42 5.56 2.71
N LEU A 66 7.98 6.43 1.80
CA LEU A 66 8.46 7.82 1.72
C LEU A 66 8.13 8.61 2.99
N PHE A 67 6.93 8.43 3.55
CA PHE A 67 6.56 9.09 4.80
C PHE A 67 7.41 8.60 5.98
N ALA A 68 7.61 7.28 6.10
CA ALA A 68 8.46 6.70 7.13
C ALA A 68 9.91 7.18 7.03
N GLN A 69 10.48 7.25 5.82
CA GLN A 69 11.83 7.79 5.61
C GLN A 69 11.92 9.27 5.96
N ARG A 70 10.91 10.09 5.62
CA ARG A 70 10.88 11.51 6.03
C ARG A 70 10.87 11.66 7.55
N LEU A 71 10.11 10.83 8.26
CA LEU A 71 10.12 10.82 9.73
C LEU A 71 11.49 10.40 10.29
N ALA A 72 12.11 9.36 9.74
CA ALA A 72 13.42 8.90 10.17
C ALA A 72 14.52 9.97 9.94
N LEU A 73 14.52 10.59 8.75
CA LEU A 73 15.45 11.66 8.39
C LEU A 73 15.28 12.88 9.29
N LYS A 74 14.04 13.32 9.53
CA LYS A 74 13.74 14.46 10.42
C LYS A 74 14.28 14.24 11.84
N ASN A 75 14.22 13.00 12.34
CA ASN A 75 14.66 12.65 13.68
C ASN A 75 16.10 12.12 13.73
N ARG A 76 16.80 12.04 12.59
CA ARG A 76 18.20 11.57 12.48
C ARG A 76 18.43 10.17 13.05
N VAL A 77 17.49 9.26 12.81
CA VAL A 77 17.52 7.87 13.31
C VAL A 77 17.42 6.87 12.17
N ALA A 78 17.69 5.59 12.47
CA ALA A 78 17.57 4.52 11.49
C ALA A 78 16.12 4.32 11.02
N LEU A 79 15.96 3.85 9.79
CA LEU A 79 14.70 3.37 9.25
C LEU A 79 14.74 1.85 9.18
N HIS A 80 13.66 1.23 9.65
CA HIS A 80 13.43 -0.20 9.58
C HIS A 80 12.17 -0.46 8.76
N VAL A 81 12.16 -1.52 7.97
CA VAL A 81 10.96 -2.05 7.32
C VAL A 81 10.66 -3.40 7.95
N CYS A 82 9.44 -3.59 8.46
CA CYS A 82 8.99 -4.85 9.03
C CYS A 82 7.82 -5.39 8.21
N TYR A 83 7.85 -6.69 7.91
CA TYR A 83 6.70 -7.42 7.37
C TYR A 83 6.29 -8.51 8.36
N CYS A 84 5.02 -8.54 8.77
CA CYS A 84 4.49 -9.56 9.68
C CYS A 84 3.86 -10.69 8.88
N LEU A 85 4.56 -11.81 8.74
CA LEU A 85 4.10 -12.99 8.02
C LEU A 85 3.19 -13.83 8.92
N LEU A 86 1.91 -13.88 8.57
CA LEU A 86 0.94 -14.80 9.17
C LEU A 86 1.02 -16.18 8.53
N PRO A 87 0.82 -17.27 9.29
CA PRO A 87 0.85 -18.62 8.75
C PRO A 87 -0.31 -18.89 7.77
N LYS A 88 -1.41 -18.14 7.89
CA LYS A 88 -2.58 -18.22 7.01
C LYS A 88 -3.22 -16.84 6.87
N PHE A 89 -3.72 -16.51 5.69
CA PHE A 89 -4.51 -15.31 5.43
C PHE A 89 -5.69 -15.64 4.51
N LEU A 90 -6.92 -15.48 5.02
CA LEU A 90 -8.14 -15.88 4.31
C LEU A 90 -7.99 -17.31 3.74
N ASP A 91 -8.41 -17.53 2.50
CA ASP A 91 -8.25 -18.77 1.75
C ASP A 91 -7.06 -18.73 0.77
N ALA A 92 -6.05 -17.88 1.05
CA ALA A 92 -4.86 -17.80 0.24
C ALA A 92 -4.11 -19.15 0.23
N THR A 93 -3.88 -19.66 -0.98
CA THR A 93 -3.08 -20.87 -1.23
C THR A 93 -1.59 -20.56 -1.35
N ILE A 94 -0.75 -21.60 -1.50
CA ILE A 94 0.70 -21.45 -1.69
C ILE A 94 1.06 -20.60 -2.91
N ARG A 95 0.24 -20.60 -3.98
CA ARG A 95 0.38 -19.70 -5.13
C ARG A 95 0.52 -18.24 -4.72
N HIS A 96 -0.34 -17.79 -3.81
CA HIS A 96 -0.40 -16.40 -3.38
C HIS A 96 0.80 -16.06 -2.51
N PHE A 97 1.11 -16.92 -1.55
CA PHE A 97 2.23 -16.70 -0.64
C PHE A 97 3.58 -16.73 -1.34
N ARG A 98 3.81 -17.64 -2.29
CA ARG A 98 5.07 -17.64 -3.06
C ARG A 98 5.21 -16.40 -3.91
N PHE A 99 4.13 -15.94 -4.54
CA PHE A 99 4.16 -14.67 -5.28
C PHE A 99 4.54 -13.49 -4.37
N LEU A 100 3.96 -13.41 -3.17
CA LEU A 100 4.31 -12.41 -2.15
C LEU A 100 5.77 -12.55 -1.65
N LEU A 101 6.17 -13.74 -1.21
CA LEU A 101 7.49 -13.99 -0.61
C LEU A 101 8.62 -13.67 -1.59
N SER A 102 8.49 -14.07 -2.85
CA SER A 102 9.45 -13.69 -3.89
C SER A 102 9.48 -12.19 -4.18
N GLY A 103 8.35 -11.50 -4.04
CA GLY A 103 8.33 -10.03 -4.07
C GLY A 103 9.08 -9.41 -2.89
N LEU A 104 8.92 -9.97 -1.68
CA LEU A 104 9.62 -9.51 -0.49
C LEU A 104 11.14 -9.77 -0.53
N GLN A 105 11.60 -10.80 -1.24
CA GLN A 105 13.02 -11.03 -1.52
C GLN A 105 13.65 -9.88 -2.34
N GLU A 106 12.92 -9.36 -3.34
CA GLU A 106 13.36 -8.16 -4.08
C GLU A 106 13.37 -6.93 -3.16
N VAL A 107 12.36 -6.77 -2.29
CA VAL A 107 12.28 -5.68 -1.31
C VAL A 107 13.47 -5.72 -0.34
N GLU A 108 13.80 -6.89 0.23
CA GLU A 108 14.97 -7.07 1.11
C GLU A 108 16.25 -6.62 0.42
N SER A 109 16.46 -7.07 -0.82
CA SER A 109 17.65 -6.77 -1.62
C SER A 109 17.79 -5.27 -1.91
N GLU A 110 16.70 -4.61 -2.29
CA GLU A 110 16.69 -3.17 -2.58
C GLU A 110 16.92 -2.35 -1.29
N LEU A 111 16.23 -2.67 -0.20
CA LEU A 111 16.40 -1.98 1.09
C LEU A 111 17.83 -2.08 1.62
N LYS A 112 18.47 -3.24 1.47
CA LYS A 112 19.88 -3.42 1.83
C LYS A 112 20.80 -2.47 1.06
N SER A 113 20.56 -2.29 -0.25
CA SER A 113 21.33 -1.34 -1.07
C SER A 113 21.15 0.13 -0.62
N LEU A 114 19.98 0.42 -0.04
CA LEU A 114 19.60 1.73 0.49
C LEU A 114 19.98 1.92 1.97
N ASN A 115 20.74 1.01 2.60
CA ASN A 115 21.07 1.07 4.03
C ASN A 115 19.84 1.13 4.94
N ILE A 116 18.80 0.38 4.59
CA ILE A 116 17.55 0.23 5.35
C ILE A 116 17.38 -1.24 5.70
N GLU A 117 17.15 -1.53 6.97
CA GLU A 117 17.07 -2.91 7.46
C GLU A 117 15.66 -3.48 7.22
N PHE A 118 15.57 -4.67 6.62
CA PHE A 118 14.31 -5.40 6.41
C PHE A 118 14.17 -6.55 7.40
N HIS A 119 13.02 -6.65 8.05
CA HIS A 119 12.75 -7.64 9.10
C HIS A 119 11.49 -8.44 8.73
N LEU A 120 11.65 -9.74 8.47
CA LEU A 120 10.52 -10.65 8.31
C LEU A 120 10.14 -11.25 9.68
N LEU A 121 9.08 -10.72 10.28
CA LEU A 121 8.57 -11.16 11.57
C LEU A 121 7.49 -12.22 11.36
N ARG A 122 7.63 -13.41 11.93
CA ARG A 122 6.65 -14.49 11.77
C ARG A 122 5.65 -14.47 12.93
N GLY A 123 4.43 -14.02 12.68
CA GLY A 123 3.39 -13.88 13.70
C GLY A 123 2.49 -12.66 13.48
N ALA A 124 1.54 -12.48 14.40
CA ALA A 124 0.62 -11.35 14.37
C ALA A 124 1.32 -10.06 14.83
N ALA A 125 1.05 -8.94 14.14
CA ALA A 125 1.76 -7.69 14.38
C ALA A 125 1.61 -7.17 15.82
N ASP A 126 0.45 -7.36 16.43
CA ASP A 126 0.15 -6.97 17.81
C ASP A 126 0.93 -7.76 18.87
N GLU A 127 1.64 -8.81 18.46
CA GLU A 127 2.63 -9.54 19.24
C GLU A 127 4.05 -9.19 18.75
N VAL A 128 4.41 -9.67 17.55
CA VAL A 128 5.81 -9.69 17.10
C VAL A 128 6.34 -8.30 16.75
N LEU A 129 5.50 -7.41 16.20
CA LEU A 129 5.91 -6.04 15.90
C LEU A 129 5.90 -5.19 17.16
N CYS A 130 4.97 -5.41 18.10
CA CYS A 130 5.00 -4.76 19.41
C CYS A 130 6.28 -5.10 20.19
N ASP A 131 6.71 -6.36 20.17
CA ASP A 131 7.96 -6.79 20.79
C ASP A 131 9.18 -6.18 20.08
N PHE A 132 9.16 -6.15 18.74
CA PHE A 132 10.19 -5.46 17.96
C PHE A 132 10.30 -3.98 18.33
N VAL A 133 9.18 -3.29 18.44
CA VAL A 133 9.12 -1.86 18.80
C VAL A 133 9.76 -1.61 20.17
N LYS A 134 9.42 -2.43 21.17
CA LYS A 134 9.95 -2.32 22.54
C LYS A 134 11.45 -2.63 22.57
N LYS A 135 11.86 -3.77 22.02
CA LYS A 135 13.25 -4.26 22.06
C LYS A 135 14.22 -3.28 21.39
N ASN A 136 13.81 -2.69 20.26
CA ASN A 136 14.66 -1.85 19.43
C ASN A 136 14.48 -0.34 19.70
N TYR A 137 13.76 0.05 20.76
CA TYR A 137 13.51 1.46 21.12
C TYR A 137 12.99 2.28 19.93
N ILE A 138 11.99 1.74 19.23
CA ILE A 138 11.36 2.39 18.08
C ILE A 138 10.47 3.52 18.56
N GLY A 139 10.62 4.70 17.94
CA GLY A 139 9.92 5.91 18.35
C GLY A 139 8.77 6.35 17.47
N ALA A 140 8.52 5.63 16.38
CA ALA A 140 7.42 5.91 15.47
C ALA A 140 7.13 4.67 14.63
N VAL A 141 5.85 4.44 14.36
CA VAL A 141 5.40 3.39 13.45
C VAL A 141 4.56 4.00 12.35
N VAL A 142 4.79 3.57 11.12
CA VAL A 142 4.00 3.89 9.93
C VAL A 142 3.51 2.59 9.33
N THR A 143 2.27 2.50 8.88
CA THR A 143 1.77 1.36 8.10
C THR A 143 1.03 1.83 6.84
N ASP A 144 0.87 0.94 5.87
CA ASP A 144 0.05 1.18 4.69
C ASP A 144 -1.46 0.92 4.96
N PHE A 145 -2.30 1.21 3.97
CA PHE A 145 -3.76 1.17 4.13
C PHE A 145 -4.40 0.03 3.33
N SER A 146 -5.27 -0.73 4.00
CA SER A 146 -6.19 -1.69 3.39
C SER A 146 -7.59 -1.50 3.96
N PRO A 147 -8.64 -1.47 3.13
CA PRO A 147 -10.02 -1.32 3.59
C PRO A 147 -10.66 -2.62 4.08
N LEU A 148 -9.95 -3.75 3.98
CA LEU A 148 -10.51 -5.06 4.32
C LEU A 148 -10.63 -5.22 5.85
N ARG A 149 -11.71 -5.89 6.28
CA ARG A 149 -12.04 -6.13 7.70
C ARG A 149 -10.87 -6.73 8.49
N THR A 150 -10.20 -7.73 7.93
CA THR A 150 -9.10 -8.44 8.61
C THR A 150 -7.86 -7.55 8.82
N PRO A 151 -7.27 -6.92 7.78
CA PRO A 151 -6.22 -5.90 7.95
C PRO A 151 -6.59 -4.74 8.89
N LEU A 152 -7.80 -4.20 8.81
CA LEU A 152 -8.25 -3.14 9.73
C LEU A 152 -8.21 -3.64 11.20
N SER A 153 -8.64 -4.88 11.45
CA SER A 153 -8.59 -5.47 12.79
C SER A 153 -7.16 -5.65 13.31
N TRP A 154 -6.18 -5.96 12.45
CA TRP A 154 -4.77 -6.04 12.85
C TRP A 154 -4.23 -4.67 13.25
N VAL A 155 -4.55 -3.63 12.48
CA VAL A 155 -4.15 -2.25 12.78
C VAL A 155 -4.74 -1.80 14.11
N ASP A 156 -6.02 -2.09 14.37
CA ASP A 156 -6.70 -1.78 15.63
C ASP A 156 -6.14 -2.59 16.82
N SER A 157 -5.80 -3.86 16.61
CA SER A 157 -5.16 -4.69 17.65
C SER A 157 -3.76 -4.16 17.98
N PHE A 158 -2.94 -3.92 16.97
CA PHE A 158 -1.61 -3.35 17.13
C PHE A 158 -1.65 -2.00 17.84
N LYS A 159 -2.55 -1.10 17.43
CA LYS A 159 -2.74 0.21 18.08
C LYS A 159 -3.05 0.08 19.59
N ARG A 160 -3.86 -0.90 19.98
CA ARG A 160 -4.21 -1.13 21.40
C ARG A 160 -3.03 -1.65 22.23
N ASN A 161 -2.14 -2.43 21.61
CA ASN A 161 -0.97 -3.01 22.26
C ASN A 161 0.29 -2.14 22.18
N LEU A 162 0.31 -1.15 21.28
CA LEU A 162 1.39 -0.19 21.16
C LEU A 162 1.42 0.76 22.37
N SER A 163 2.62 1.13 22.81
CA SER A 163 2.80 2.12 23.87
C SER A 163 2.15 3.45 23.47
N GLN A 164 1.43 4.08 24.42
CA GLN A 164 0.68 5.32 24.16
C GLN A 164 1.58 6.52 23.80
N ASP A 165 2.86 6.46 24.14
CA ASP A 165 3.85 7.49 23.84
C ASP A 165 4.47 7.36 22.44
N ILE A 166 4.14 6.29 21.70
CA ILE A 166 4.66 6.06 20.36
C ILE A 166 3.63 6.49 19.33
N PRO A 167 3.95 7.48 18.48
CA PRO A 167 3.05 7.86 17.41
C PRO A 167 2.95 6.75 16.34
N PHE A 168 1.71 6.52 15.89
CA PHE A 168 1.37 5.53 14.88
C PHE A 168 0.55 6.18 13.77
N TRP A 169 1.08 6.12 12.55
CA TRP A 169 0.43 6.65 11.36
C TRP A 169 0.07 5.55 10.37
N GLN A 170 -1.00 5.78 9.63
CA GLN A 170 -1.38 5.00 8.46
C GLN A 170 -1.34 5.88 7.22
N VAL A 171 -0.83 5.35 6.11
CA VAL A 171 -0.70 6.08 4.85
C VAL A 171 -1.42 5.32 3.74
N ASP A 172 -2.25 6.02 2.98
CA ASP A 172 -2.79 5.45 1.74
C ASP A 172 -1.72 5.48 0.65
N ALA A 173 -1.03 4.35 0.50
CA ALA A 173 0.01 4.12 -0.50
C ALA A 173 -0.51 3.33 -1.72
N HIS A 174 -1.78 2.90 -1.69
CA HIS A 174 -2.37 2.05 -2.71
C HIS A 174 -3.22 2.85 -3.70
N ASN A 175 -3.97 3.84 -3.21
CA ASN A 175 -4.83 4.69 -4.01
C ASN A 175 -4.10 5.97 -4.46
N ILE A 176 -4.47 6.48 -5.64
CA ILE A 176 -3.92 7.74 -6.14
C ILE A 176 -4.48 8.86 -5.27
N VAL A 177 -5.81 8.94 -5.14
CA VAL A 177 -6.48 9.82 -4.18
C VAL A 177 -6.74 9.01 -2.90
N PRO A 178 -6.24 9.44 -1.72
CA PRO A 178 -6.46 8.74 -0.47
C PRO A 178 -7.94 8.47 -0.22
N LEU A 179 -8.29 7.27 0.25
CA LEU A 179 -9.68 6.84 0.39
C LEU A 179 -10.55 7.86 1.16
N TRP A 180 -10.03 8.38 2.28
CA TRP A 180 -10.72 9.35 3.12
C TRP A 180 -10.71 10.79 2.57
N ALA A 181 -9.91 11.07 1.54
CA ALA A 181 -9.96 12.32 0.79
C ALA A 181 -10.89 12.20 -0.44
N ALA A 182 -11.00 11.00 -1.03
CA ALA A 182 -11.82 10.76 -2.21
C ALA A 182 -13.32 10.90 -1.92
N SER A 183 -13.80 10.36 -0.80
CA SER A 183 -15.17 10.54 -0.31
C SER A 183 -15.23 10.28 1.20
N ASP A 184 -16.13 10.98 1.89
CA ASP A 184 -16.44 10.81 3.32
C ASP A 184 -17.59 9.81 3.58
N GLN A 185 -18.10 9.19 2.51
CA GLN A 185 -19.22 8.26 2.54
C GLN A 185 -19.09 7.14 1.50
N LEU A 186 -19.93 6.12 1.63
CA LEU A 186 -20.14 5.08 0.64
C LEU A 186 -20.70 5.69 -0.66
N GLU A 187 -20.06 5.40 -1.78
CA GLU A 187 -20.50 5.83 -3.11
C GLU A 187 -21.22 4.68 -3.82
N SER A 188 -22.43 4.95 -4.35
CA SER A 188 -23.28 3.90 -4.93
C SER A 188 -22.80 3.41 -6.30
N ALA A 189 -22.05 4.24 -7.03
CA ALA A 189 -21.66 3.90 -8.39
C ALA A 189 -20.41 4.67 -8.86
N ALA A 190 -19.83 4.19 -9.96
CA ALA A 190 -18.69 4.86 -10.59
C ALA A 190 -18.99 6.32 -10.95
N TYR A 191 -20.23 6.66 -11.33
CA TYR A 191 -20.57 8.03 -11.69
C TYR A 191 -20.59 9.00 -10.50
N THR A 192 -20.88 8.52 -9.29
CA THR A 192 -20.96 9.38 -8.10
C THR A 192 -19.55 9.72 -7.58
N ILE A 193 -18.65 8.72 -7.55
CA ILE A 193 -17.26 8.92 -7.10
C ILE A 193 -16.36 9.59 -8.15
N ARG A 194 -16.64 9.41 -9.44
CA ARG A 194 -15.77 9.88 -10.54
C ARG A 194 -15.49 11.38 -10.47
N GLY A 195 -16.52 12.19 -10.22
CA GLY A 195 -16.35 13.64 -10.10
C GLY A 195 -15.44 14.02 -8.93
N LYS A 196 -15.60 13.34 -7.78
CA LYS A 196 -14.82 13.57 -6.56
C LYS A 196 -13.34 13.22 -6.73
N ILE A 197 -13.05 12.07 -7.36
CA ILE A 197 -11.68 11.65 -7.67
C ILE A 197 -11.06 12.57 -8.74
N LYS A 198 -11.75 12.81 -9.86
CA LYS A 198 -11.22 13.63 -10.96
C LYS A 198 -10.93 15.07 -10.52
N GLY A 199 -11.76 15.64 -9.65
CA GLY A 199 -11.56 16.98 -9.10
C GLY A 199 -10.26 17.13 -8.31
N GLN A 200 -9.74 16.04 -7.73
CA GLN A 200 -8.53 16.03 -6.91
C GLN A 200 -7.31 15.41 -7.62
N LEU A 201 -7.53 14.77 -8.78
CA LEU A 201 -6.50 13.99 -9.45
C LEU A 201 -5.28 14.82 -9.84
N LYS A 202 -5.46 16.09 -10.22
CA LYS A 202 -4.33 17.00 -10.55
C LYS A 202 -3.38 17.22 -9.36
N GLU A 203 -3.90 17.18 -8.14
CA GLU A 203 -3.11 17.39 -6.91
C GLU A 203 -2.43 16.09 -6.45
N PHE A 204 -3.07 14.94 -6.67
CA PHE A 204 -2.59 13.66 -6.17
C PHE A 204 -1.82 12.81 -7.19
N LEU A 205 -2.14 12.91 -8.49
CA LEU A 205 -1.44 12.19 -9.56
C LEU A 205 -0.14 12.91 -9.94
N THR A 206 0.78 12.91 -8.99
CA THR A 206 2.09 13.55 -9.10
C THR A 206 3.21 12.50 -9.21
N PRO A 207 4.38 12.86 -9.79
CA PRO A 207 5.55 12.01 -9.72
C PRO A 207 5.97 11.71 -8.27
N PHE A 208 6.52 10.52 -8.05
CA PHE A 208 7.11 10.14 -6.76
C PHE A 208 8.54 10.67 -6.66
N PRO A 209 8.96 11.21 -5.50
CA PRO A 209 10.38 11.31 -5.19
C PRO A 209 10.96 9.90 -5.00
N PRO A 210 12.26 9.69 -5.29
CA PRO A 210 12.90 8.40 -5.06
C PRO A 210 13.10 8.15 -3.55
N VAL A 211 13.07 6.88 -3.14
CA VAL A 211 13.56 6.51 -1.81
C VAL A 211 15.07 6.70 -1.78
N LEU A 212 15.56 7.41 -0.77
CA LEU A 212 16.98 7.75 -0.66
C LEU A 212 17.75 6.62 0.01
N LYS A 213 19.05 6.53 -0.26
CA LYS A 213 19.95 5.77 0.59
C LYS A 213 19.96 6.41 1.98
N HIS A 214 19.56 5.66 3.00
CA HIS A 214 19.36 6.19 4.33
C HIS A 214 20.71 6.47 5.01
N PRO A 215 20.96 7.70 5.49
CA PRO A 215 22.27 8.09 6.01
C PRO A 215 22.52 7.61 7.45
N PHE A 216 21.48 7.20 8.17
CA PHE A 216 21.57 6.78 9.57
C PHE A 216 21.48 5.25 9.66
N SER A 217 22.61 4.60 9.82
CA SER A 217 22.67 3.14 9.97
C SER A 217 22.02 2.68 11.28
N SER A 218 21.31 1.55 11.24
CA SER A 218 20.82 0.93 12.47
C SER A 218 21.94 0.26 13.27
N SER A 219 21.81 0.33 14.60
CA SER A 219 22.56 -0.52 15.52
C SER A 219 22.03 -1.96 15.54
N GLU A 220 20.76 -2.14 15.20
CA GLU A 220 20.07 -3.43 15.14
C GLU A 220 20.05 -3.90 13.69
N LYS A 221 21.02 -4.76 13.35
CA LYS A 221 21.13 -5.35 12.01
C LYS A 221 20.03 -6.39 11.80
N ALA A 222 19.41 -6.37 10.63
CA ALA A 222 18.53 -7.45 10.23
C ALA A 222 19.30 -8.76 10.15
N GLU A 223 18.75 -9.81 10.75
CA GLU A 223 19.18 -11.18 10.46
C GLU A 223 18.82 -11.51 9.02
N LEU A 224 19.63 -12.37 8.37
CA LEU A 224 19.30 -12.87 7.04
C LEU A 224 17.98 -13.63 7.12
N VAL A 225 17.04 -13.30 6.24
CA VAL A 225 15.74 -13.98 6.22
C VAL A 225 15.92 -15.41 5.70
N ASP A 226 15.52 -16.38 6.51
CA ASP A 226 15.37 -17.77 6.09
C ASP A 226 14.05 -17.94 5.32
N TRP A 227 14.13 -17.75 4.00
CA TRP A 227 12.97 -17.80 3.11
C TRP A 227 12.36 -19.21 2.99
N GLU A 228 13.17 -20.27 3.14
CA GLU A 228 12.69 -21.66 3.14
C GLU A 228 11.90 -21.96 4.41
N LEU A 229 12.38 -21.47 5.57
CA LEU A 229 11.65 -21.56 6.82
C LEU A 229 10.38 -20.72 6.81
N ALA A 230 10.42 -19.52 6.21
CA ALA A 230 9.23 -18.68 6.04
C ALA A 230 8.15 -19.41 5.24
N GLU A 231 8.48 -20.00 4.09
CA GLU A 231 7.52 -20.75 3.28
C GLU A 231 7.03 -22.03 3.97
N SER A 232 7.93 -22.81 4.57
CA SER A 232 7.55 -24.07 5.23
C SER A 232 6.67 -23.87 6.47
N SER A 233 6.76 -22.69 7.12
CA SER A 233 5.89 -22.33 8.25
C SER A 233 4.44 -22.02 7.88
N LEU A 234 4.12 -21.89 6.59
CA LEU A 234 2.77 -21.56 6.13
C LEU A 234 1.79 -22.73 6.27
N GLN A 235 0.60 -22.42 6.77
CA GLN A 235 -0.55 -23.31 6.99
C GLN A 235 -1.64 -23.06 5.94
N VAL A 236 -1.29 -23.33 4.68
CA VAL A 236 -2.14 -23.02 3.51
C VAL A 236 -2.35 -24.23 2.62
N ASP A 237 -3.38 -24.17 1.78
CA ASP A 237 -3.56 -25.15 0.71
C ASP A 237 -2.38 -25.09 -0.28
N ARG A 238 -1.70 -26.22 -0.45
CA ARG A 238 -0.54 -26.38 -1.34
C ARG A 238 -0.90 -27.04 -2.68
N SER A 239 -2.15 -27.46 -2.88
CA SER A 239 -2.60 -28.10 -4.13
C SER A 239 -2.63 -27.13 -5.32
N VAL A 240 -2.84 -25.84 -5.05
CA VAL A 240 -2.86 -24.78 -6.07
C VAL A 240 -1.50 -24.06 -6.09
N GLY A 241 -0.61 -24.54 -6.95
CA GLY A 241 0.74 -23.98 -7.15
C GLY A 241 0.81 -22.73 -8.03
N GLU A 242 2.00 -22.18 -8.18
CA GLU A 242 2.31 -20.96 -8.95
C GLU A 242 1.88 -21.03 -10.43
N VAL A 243 1.84 -19.86 -11.07
CA VAL A 243 1.54 -19.74 -12.51
C VAL A 243 2.80 -19.36 -13.29
N ALA A 244 3.01 -19.96 -14.45
CA ALA A 244 4.23 -19.75 -15.23
C ALA A 244 4.36 -18.34 -15.83
N TRP A 245 3.22 -17.69 -16.13
CA TRP A 245 3.20 -16.42 -16.89
C TRP A 245 3.40 -15.18 -16.01
N ALA A 246 3.16 -15.26 -14.71
CA ALA A 246 3.25 -14.13 -13.79
C ALA A 246 4.44 -14.32 -12.84
N GLN A 247 5.58 -13.76 -13.21
CA GLN A 247 6.74 -13.70 -12.33
C GLN A 247 6.50 -12.64 -11.24
N PRO A 248 6.72 -12.94 -9.96
CA PRO A 248 6.55 -11.98 -8.86
C PRO A 248 7.62 -10.88 -8.89
N GLY A 249 7.51 -9.94 -7.96
CA GLY A 249 8.45 -8.82 -7.79
C GLY A 249 8.11 -7.54 -8.56
N THR A 250 8.79 -6.47 -8.14
CA THR A 250 8.66 -5.11 -8.69
C THR A 250 9.24 -5.06 -10.10
N ALA A 251 10.35 -5.77 -10.34
CA ALA A 251 11.00 -5.81 -11.65
C ALA A 251 10.08 -6.46 -12.71
N ALA A 252 9.45 -7.59 -12.38
CA ALA A 252 8.52 -8.26 -13.26
C ALA A 252 7.23 -7.44 -13.50
N ALA A 253 6.76 -6.71 -12.49
CA ALA A 253 5.61 -5.82 -12.62
C ALA A 253 5.84 -4.74 -13.69
N HIS A 254 7.01 -4.10 -13.66
CA HIS A 254 7.38 -3.08 -14.65
C HIS A 254 7.54 -3.69 -16.05
N LYS A 255 8.10 -4.90 -16.16
CA LYS A 255 8.15 -5.64 -17.43
C LYS A 255 6.75 -5.92 -17.98
N MET A 256 5.79 -6.31 -17.13
CA MET A 256 4.41 -6.53 -17.54
C MET A 256 3.73 -5.22 -18.00
N LEU A 257 3.96 -4.11 -17.30
CA LEU A 257 3.46 -2.79 -17.72
C LEU A 257 4.00 -2.42 -19.11
N GLN A 258 5.31 -2.57 -19.34
CA GLN A 258 5.92 -2.29 -20.65
C GLN A 258 5.37 -3.23 -21.73
N HIS A 259 5.21 -4.52 -21.42
CA HIS A 259 4.59 -5.47 -22.34
C HIS A 259 3.17 -5.05 -22.72
N PHE A 260 2.36 -4.63 -21.75
CA PHE A 260 1.01 -4.12 -22.01
C PHE A 260 1.05 -2.88 -22.90
N ILE A 261 1.92 -1.91 -22.60
CA ILE A 261 2.06 -0.68 -23.40
C ILE A 261 2.42 -1.01 -24.86
N SER A 262 3.36 -1.93 -25.08
CA SER A 262 3.81 -2.29 -26.42
C SER A 262 2.79 -3.12 -27.21
N ASN A 263 2.03 -3.99 -26.55
CA ASN A 263 1.25 -5.04 -27.23
C ASN A 263 -0.26 -4.91 -27.04
N GLY A 264 -0.72 -4.54 -25.84
CA GLY A 264 -2.13 -4.56 -25.47
C GLY A 264 -2.82 -3.20 -25.49
N LEU A 265 -2.12 -2.12 -25.15
CA LEU A 265 -2.72 -0.81 -24.90
C LEU A 265 -3.49 -0.29 -26.12
N ARG A 266 -2.95 -0.41 -27.34
CA ARG A 266 -3.65 0.02 -28.55
C ARG A 266 -5.03 -0.63 -28.70
N LEU A 267 -5.18 -1.88 -28.26
CA LEU A 267 -6.41 -2.66 -28.38
C LEU A 267 -7.34 -2.51 -27.17
N TYR A 268 -6.87 -1.94 -26.05
CA TYR A 268 -7.60 -1.94 -24.79
C TYR A 268 -8.97 -1.27 -24.88
N GLY A 269 -9.07 -0.12 -25.55
CA GLY A 269 -10.32 0.64 -25.68
C GLY A 269 -11.45 -0.19 -26.26
N THR A 270 -11.16 -0.90 -27.35
CA THR A 270 -12.15 -1.63 -28.16
C THR A 270 -12.26 -3.12 -27.81
N MET A 271 -11.19 -3.75 -27.35
CA MET A 271 -11.11 -5.22 -27.23
C MET A 271 -10.96 -5.73 -25.79
N ARG A 272 -10.98 -4.88 -24.75
CA ARG A 272 -10.82 -5.34 -23.36
C ARG A 272 -11.88 -6.35 -22.89
N ASN A 273 -13.05 -6.36 -23.52
CA ASN A 273 -14.13 -7.31 -23.20
C ASN A 273 -14.05 -8.60 -24.02
N GLU A 274 -13.12 -8.70 -24.98
CA GLU A 274 -12.95 -9.88 -25.82
C GLU A 274 -11.96 -10.86 -25.16
N PRO A 275 -12.43 -11.95 -24.55
CA PRO A 275 -11.55 -12.85 -23.77
C PRO A 275 -10.51 -13.57 -24.63
N ASN A 276 -10.76 -13.69 -25.94
CA ASN A 276 -9.83 -14.30 -26.89
C ASN A 276 -8.74 -13.33 -27.38
N VAL A 277 -8.85 -12.04 -27.03
CA VAL A 277 -7.89 -11.01 -27.42
C VAL A 277 -7.00 -10.66 -26.23
N LYS A 278 -5.69 -10.65 -26.45
CA LYS A 278 -4.69 -10.24 -25.44
C LYS A 278 -4.66 -8.71 -25.27
N ALA A 279 -5.81 -8.13 -24.95
CA ALA A 279 -5.97 -6.69 -24.77
C ALA A 279 -5.79 -6.24 -23.32
N GLN A 280 -5.95 -7.12 -22.33
CA GLN A 280 -5.82 -6.80 -20.91
C GLN A 280 -4.38 -6.47 -20.50
N SER A 281 -4.21 -5.65 -19.46
CA SER A 281 -2.88 -5.34 -18.92
C SER A 281 -2.24 -6.47 -18.15
N ASN A 282 -3.06 -7.40 -17.65
CA ASN A 282 -2.67 -8.50 -16.76
C ASN A 282 -1.97 -8.04 -15.47
N LEU A 283 -2.01 -6.75 -15.12
CA LEU A 283 -1.27 -6.19 -13.97
C LEU A 283 -1.89 -6.51 -12.61
N SER A 284 -3.09 -7.09 -12.55
CA SER A 284 -3.82 -7.28 -11.29
C SER A 284 -3.07 -8.09 -10.22
N PRO A 285 -2.26 -9.14 -10.52
CA PRO A 285 -1.50 -9.83 -9.47
C PRO A 285 -0.46 -8.91 -8.81
N TRP A 286 0.27 -8.12 -9.60
CA TRP A 286 1.27 -7.18 -9.08
C TRP A 286 0.64 -6.00 -8.34
N ILE A 287 -0.51 -5.51 -8.82
CA ILE A 287 -1.25 -4.46 -8.12
C ILE A 287 -1.78 -5.00 -6.79
N HIS A 288 -2.35 -6.21 -6.75
CA HIS A 288 -2.90 -6.81 -5.53
C HIS A 288 -1.88 -6.90 -4.39
N PHE A 289 -0.67 -7.41 -4.67
CA PHE A 289 0.41 -7.50 -3.70
C PHE A 289 1.22 -6.20 -3.57
N GLY A 290 0.85 -5.15 -4.31
CA GLY A 290 1.52 -3.87 -4.25
C GLY A 290 2.96 -3.89 -4.77
N HIS A 291 3.31 -4.82 -5.66
CA HIS A 291 4.61 -4.87 -6.35
C HIS A 291 4.76 -3.72 -7.37
N ILE A 292 3.65 -3.07 -7.76
CA ILE A 292 3.67 -1.86 -8.58
C ILE A 292 2.58 -0.90 -8.14
N SER A 293 2.93 0.38 -8.14
CA SER A 293 1.98 1.46 -7.87
C SER A 293 1.06 1.67 -9.07
N VAL A 294 -0.25 1.69 -8.84
CA VAL A 294 -1.21 2.10 -9.89
C VAL A 294 -1.00 3.56 -10.28
N GLN A 295 -0.56 4.41 -9.36
CA GLN A 295 -0.18 5.78 -9.68
C GLN A 295 0.99 5.81 -10.68
N ARG A 296 2.01 4.96 -10.50
CA ARG A 296 3.11 4.81 -11.49
C ARG A 296 2.57 4.38 -12.84
N CYS A 297 1.72 3.34 -12.90
CA CYS A 297 1.10 2.90 -14.13
C CYS A 297 0.30 4.02 -14.82
N ALA A 298 -0.50 4.78 -14.07
CA ALA A 298 -1.29 5.89 -14.58
C ALA A 298 -0.40 7.01 -15.15
N LEU A 299 0.67 7.38 -14.44
CA LEU A 299 1.64 8.38 -14.91
C LEU A 299 2.33 7.96 -16.21
N THR A 300 2.65 6.68 -16.38
CA THR A 300 3.29 6.18 -17.60
C THR A 300 2.29 6.05 -18.76
N ILE A 301 1.08 5.54 -18.52
CA ILE A 301 0.09 5.31 -19.57
C ILE A 301 -0.52 6.63 -20.06
N GLN A 302 -0.68 7.65 -19.20
CA GLN A 302 -1.22 8.95 -19.63
C GLN A 302 -0.32 9.66 -20.66
N GLU A 303 0.98 9.39 -20.67
CA GLU A 303 1.92 9.97 -21.66
C GLU A 303 1.58 9.51 -23.09
N LEU A 304 0.90 8.38 -23.23
CA LEU A 304 0.50 7.80 -24.50
C LEU A 304 -0.90 8.23 -24.95
N ARG A 305 -1.56 9.12 -24.21
CA ARG A 305 -2.94 9.56 -24.49
C ARG A 305 -3.11 10.19 -25.86
N SER A 306 -2.10 10.93 -26.33
CA SER A 306 -2.12 11.52 -27.68
C SER A 306 -2.12 10.46 -28.78
N LYS A 307 -1.55 9.28 -28.52
CA LYS A 307 -1.44 8.18 -29.47
C LYS A 307 -2.63 7.23 -29.41
N TYR A 308 -3.14 6.94 -28.22
CA TYR A 308 -4.22 5.98 -27.99
C TYR A 308 -5.28 6.52 -27.01
N PRO A 309 -6.00 7.62 -27.36
CA PRO A 309 -6.84 8.36 -26.42
C PRO A 309 -7.93 7.49 -25.79
N GLU A 310 -8.68 6.74 -26.59
CA GLU A 310 -9.77 5.87 -26.12
C GLU A 310 -9.26 4.78 -25.18
N SER A 311 -8.17 4.11 -25.55
CA SER A 311 -7.57 3.05 -24.73
C SER A 311 -7.01 3.56 -23.42
N VAL A 312 -6.32 4.71 -23.44
CA VAL A 312 -5.78 5.33 -22.23
C VAL A 312 -6.90 5.76 -21.30
N ASP A 313 -7.94 6.42 -21.81
CA ASP A 313 -9.08 6.86 -20.99
C ASP A 313 -9.84 5.68 -20.40
N SER A 314 -10.05 4.62 -21.19
CA SER A 314 -10.68 3.39 -20.74
C SER A 314 -9.85 2.70 -19.65
N TRP A 315 -8.53 2.64 -19.81
CA TRP A 315 -7.65 2.02 -18.81
C TRP A 315 -7.62 2.82 -17.51
N LEU A 316 -7.51 4.15 -17.58
CA LEU A 316 -7.53 5.04 -16.40
C LEU A 316 -8.87 4.98 -15.66
N GLU A 317 -10.00 4.83 -16.36
CA GLU A 317 -11.30 4.61 -15.72
C GLU A 317 -11.33 3.30 -14.91
N GLN A 318 -10.75 2.21 -15.42
CA GLN A 318 -10.69 0.95 -14.69
C GLN A 318 -9.69 1.00 -13.52
N ALA A 319 -8.47 1.49 -13.79
CA ALA A 319 -7.38 1.47 -12.83
C ALA A 319 -7.55 2.48 -11.68
N ILE A 320 -8.22 3.61 -11.94
CA ILE A 320 -8.44 4.66 -10.94
C ILE A 320 -9.86 4.59 -10.41
N ILE A 321 -10.87 4.88 -11.25
CA ILE A 321 -12.25 5.07 -10.77
C ILE A 321 -12.84 3.76 -10.25
N ARG A 322 -12.77 2.67 -11.03
CA ARG A 322 -13.38 1.39 -10.63
C ARG A 322 -12.65 0.75 -9.46
N ARG A 323 -11.32 0.81 -9.45
CA ARG A 323 -10.49 0.26 -8.38
C ARG A 323 -10.67 1.02 -7.06
N GLU A 324 -10.58 2.35 -7.08
CA GLU A 324 -10.73 3.16 -5.86
C GLU A 324 -12.17 3.15 -5.33
N LEU A 325 -13.17 2.96 -6.20
CA LEU A 325 -14.55 2.66 -5.79
C LEU A 325 -14.66 1.35 -5.02
N ALA A 326 -13.91 0.30 -5.41
CA ALA A 326 -13.92 -0.97 -4.67
C ALA A 326 -13.32 -0.79 -3.26
N ASP A 327 -12.26 0.00 -3.13
CA ASP A 327 -11.70 0.36 -1.82
C ASP A 327 -12.71 1.17 -0.98
N ASN A 328 -13.40 2.14 -1.59
CA ASN A 328 -14.49 2.90 -0.96
C ASN A 328 -15.61 1.97 -0.46
N PHE A 329 -16.04 1.02 -1.28
CA PHE A 329 -17.07 0.05 -0.93
C PHE A 329 -16.65 -0.80 0.27
N CYS A 330 -15.47 -1.42 0.23
CA CYS A 330 -14.98 -2.25 1.33
C CYS A 330 -14.81 -1.46 2.63
N TYR A 331 -14.41 -0.18 2.57
CA TYR A 331 -14.19 0.62 3.77
C TYR A 331 -15.50 1.08 4.42
N TYR A 332 -16.45 1.57 3.63
CA TYR A 332 -17.69 2.15 4.17
C TYR A 332 -18.82 1.14 4.34
N ASN A 333 -18.72 -0.05 3.73
CA ASN A 333 -19.72 -1.11 3.86
C ASN A 333 -19.16 -2.29 4.66
N PRO A 334 -19.49 -2.45 5.96
CA PRO A 334 -18.98 -3.56 6.77
C PRO A 334 -19.45 -4.94 6.28
N ASN A 335 -20.47 -4.99 5.40
CA ASN A 335 -21.03 -6.20 4.81
C ASN A 335 -20.56 -6.42 3.36
N TYR A 336 -19.41 -5.87 2.96
CA TYR A 336 -18.91 -5.91 1.58
C TYR A 336 -18.78 -7.32 0.97
N ASP A 337 -18.78 -8.37 1.79
CA ASP A 337 -18.59 -9.78 1.43
C ASP A 337 -19.85 -10.64 1.60
N ASN A 338 -21.02 -10.03 1.84
CA ASN A 338 -22.26 -10.79 2.02
C ASN A 338 -23.48 -10.07 1.44
N PHE A 339 -24.61 -10.80 1.40
CA PHE A 339 -25.88 -10.34 0.85
C PHE A 339 -26.32 -8.97 1.39
N ASN A 340 -26.09 -8.69 2.67
CA ASN A 340 -26.49 -7.44 3.30
C ASN A 340 -25.68 -6.22 2.83
N GLY A 341 -24.58 -6.44 2.12
CA GLY A 341 -23.80 -5.37 1.50
C GLY A 341 -24.36 -4.87 0.17
N ALA A 342 -25.29 -5.59 -0.45
CA ALA A 342 -25.92 -5.15 -1.69
C ALA A 342 -26.90 -3.99 -1.46
N ASP A 343 -27.13 -3.20 -2.51
CA ASP A 343 -28.13 -2.13 -2.51
C ASP A 343 -29.53 -2.66 -2.15
N GLY A 344 -30.35 -1.80 -1.54
CA GLY A 344 -31.70 -2.18 -1.10
C GLY A 344 -32.59 -2.74 -2.22
N TRP A 345 -32.51 -2.19 -3.43
CA TRP A 345 -33.27 -2.68 -4.58
C TRP A 345 -32.80 -4.08 -5.02
N ALA A 346 -31.49 -4.33 -4.97
CA ALA A 346 -30.87 -5.60 -5.38
C ALA A 346 -31.21 -6.72 -4.39
N ARG A 347 -31.19 -6.42 -3.07
CA ARG A 347 -31.63 -7.37 -2.04
C ARG A 347 -33.10 -7.72 -2.22
N LYS A 348 -33.97 -6.71 -2.37
CA LYS A 348 -35.40 -6.92 -2.58
C LYS A 348 -35.68 -7.82 -3.78
N THR A 349 -35.07 -7.57 -4.94
CA THR A 349 -35.31 -8.41 -6.11
C THR A 349 -34.77 -9.83 -5.96
N LEU A 350 -33.75 -10.07 -5.13
CA LEU A 350 -33.25 -11.40 -4.84
C LEU A 350 -34.08 -12.12 -3.78
N ASP A 351 -34.75 -11.40 -2.87
CA ASP A 351 -35.68 -11.97 -1.90
C ASP A 351 -37.03 -12.33 -2.56
N ASP A 352 -37.44 -11.57 -3.56
CA ASP A 352 -38.69 -11.79 -4.31
C ASP A 352 -38.62 -13.00 -5.28
N HIS A 353 -37.43 -13.55 -5.57
CA HIS A 353 -37.15 -14.60 -6.55
C HIS A 353 -36.30 -15.74 -5.99
#